data_AF-C5G0Z2-F1
#
_entry.id   AF-C5G0Z2-F1
#
_cell.length_a   1.000
_cell.length_b   1.000
_cell.length_c   1.000
_cell.angle_alpha   90.00
_cell.angle_beta   90.00
_cell.angle_gamma   90.00
#
_symmetry.space_group_name_H-M   'P 1'
#
loop_
_entity.id
_entity.type
_entity.pdbx_description
1 polymer ?
#
loop_
_entity_poly.entity_id
_entity_poly.type
_entity_poly.pdbx_seq_one_letter_code
_entity_poly.pdbx_strand_id
1 'polypeptide(L)'
;MLTWIHRIVVGSVNSSFRGVFGKLQKLQAKQQFACAIIAGDLFGDSSAEDSTDELSALLRGAIEVVLPTYFTVGRYGIPKEVAEKLSKDDEICPNLFYLGRRGVLTTSEGIRIATLGGIDGPEPSNADVEEKYLPYHTETDAQSLCSAEKADILVTSQWPKSIEQGSNVPTGDITLEGSQCVANVCLALKPRYHFSSAAGTFYEREPFFHVPVDEYTVEKHITRFINLAPFSTTSKQKWLYAFTLDPKSVLPTSVPAGTTITPLTATPGKRGPLPSQKASYTRFRQDDGWQRPAKRARRDVPGPSECFFCLSNPSIATHLITSIGSDCYLTTAKGPLPTRDTFSTLGFPGHILIIPLIHAASLAVIDDADSRSATYTEVQKYRSSLHSMLQEKVGGALGAVTWEVSRGRGVHIHWQFMPVQSDLIHRGLVEAAFKVEAENLEYPKVEKRATNNDEPGDYFRVWIWAPKQLSDEETVTDRGVETTLVLPLSDKFRFDVQFGRTVMAKLLGLEDRVNWRDASQSQEEETADVDAFKKAFEKFDFSLTDN
;
A
#
# COMPACT_ATOMS: atom_id res chain seq x y z
N MET A 1 -37.76 7.05 13.83
CA MET A 1 -38.40 6.50 12.62
C MET A 1 -37.34 6.39 11.55
N LEU A 2 -36.93 5.18 11.17
CA LEU A 2 -36.06 4.96 10.02
C LEU A 2 -36.93 5.17 8.76
N THR A 3 -36.78 6.33 8.12
CA THR A 3 -37.41 6.58 6.82
C THR A 3 -36.61 5.80 5.77
N TRP A 4 -37.14 4.66 5.37
CA TRP A 4 -36.62 3.88 4.25
C TRP A 4 -36.91 4.65 2.96
N ILE A 5 -35.86 5.08 2.27
CA ILE A 5 -36.03 5.91 1.07
C ILE A 5 -35.80 5.06 -0.17
N HIS A 6 -36.85 4.94 -0.98
CA HIS A 6 -36.86 4.17 -2.21
C HIS A 6 -36.29 4.98 -3.36
N ARG A 7 -35.41 4.34 -4.13
CA ARG A 7 -34.79 4.89 -5.35
C ARG A 7 -34.93 3.90 -6.48
N ILE A 8 -34.89 4.41 -7.70
CA ILE A 8 -34.95 3.58 -8.89
C ILE A 8 -33.80 3.92 -9.84
N VAL A 9 -33.15 2.88 -10.35
CA VAL A 9 -32.12 3.00 -11.39
C VAL A 9 -32.65 2.41 -12.69
N VAL A 10 -32.42 3.13 -13.77
CA VAL A 10 -32.81 2.77 -15.14
C VAL A 10 -31.53 2.51 -15.94
N GLY A 11 -31.53 1.44 -16.74
CA GLY A 11 -30.49 1.19 -17.74
C GLY A 11 -30.56 2.16 -18.92
N SER A 12 -30.03 1.77 -20.07
CA SER A 12 -30.11 2.63 -21.28
C SER A 12 -31.55 2.79 -21.75
N VAL A 13 -31.95 4.03 -22.02
CA VAL A 13 -33.28 4.42 -22.52
C VAL A 13 -33.31 4.45 -24.05
N ASN A 14 -32.18 4.75 -24.70
CA ASN A 14 -32.02 4.79 -26.17
C ASN A 14 -33.13 5.60 -26.86
N SER A 15 -33.41 6.81 -26.37
CA SER A 15 -34.46 7.72 -26.88
C SER A 15 -35.91 7.24 -26.78
N SER A 16 -36.21 6.13 -26.08
CA SER A 16 -37.59 5.65 -25.84
C SER A 16 -38.20 6.28 -24.57
N PHE A 17 -38.34 7.60 -24.54
CA PHE A 17 -38.79 8.38 -23.39
C PHE A 17 -40.22 8.03 -22.98
N ARG A 18 -41.17 7.94 -23.92
CA ARG A 18 -42.59 7.69 -23.58
C ARG A 18 -42.79 6.37 -22.85
N GLY A 19 -42.11 5.32 -23.31
CA GLY A 19 -42.17 3.99 -22.71
C GLY A 19 -41.57 3.94 -21.31
N VAL A 20 -40.41 4.56 -21.12
CA VAL A 20 -39.70 4.58 -19.84
C VAL A 20 -40.40 5.46 -18.82
N PHE A 21 -40.65 6.74 -19.14
CA PHE A 21 -41.28 7.68 -18.20
C PHE A 21 -42.74 7.31 -17.90
N GLY A 22 -43.48 6.78 -18.88
CA GLY A 22 -44.82 6.25 -18.63
C GLY A 22 -44.85 5.07 -17.66
N LYS A 23 -43.80 4.23 -17.66
CA LYS A 23 -43.67 3.15 -16.66
C LYS A 23 -43.20 3.68 -15.31
N LEU A 24 -42.28 4.65 -15.29
CA LEU A 24 -41.83 5.32 -14.07
C LEU A 24 -43.00 6.01 -13.35
N GLN A 25 -43.89 6.70 -14.08
CA GLN A 25 -45.09 7.32 -13.52
C GLN A 25 -45.99 6.29 -12.81
N LYS A 26 -46.22 5.13 -13.44
CA LYS A 26 -47.01 4.03 -12.85
C LYS A 26 -46.35 3.43 -11.60
N LEU A 27 -45.02 3.38 -11.56
CA LEU A 27 -44.28 2.85 -10.40
C LEU A 27 -44.22 3.89 -9.27
N GLN A 28 -44.05 5.18 -9.61
CA GLN A 28 -44.07 6.29 -8.65
C GLN A 28 -45.39 6.33 -7.88
N ALA A 29 -46.51 6.12 -8.57
CA ALA A 29 -47.82 6.04 -7.95
C ALA A 29 -47.95 4.92 -6.89
N LYS A 30 -47.12 3.87 -6.98
CA LYS A 30 -47.16 2.71 -6.07
C LYS A 30 -46.16 2.78 -4.92
N GLN A 31 -44.93 3.21 -5.21
CA GLN A 31 -43.79 3.06 -4.29
C GLN A 31 -43.18 4.39 -3.82
N GLN A 32 -43.59 5.53 -4.40
CA GLN A 32 -43.13 6.88 -4.04
C GLN A 32 -41.60 6.96 -3.92
N PHE A 33 -40.91 6.94 -5.05
CA PHE A 33 -39.45 7.07 -5.09
C PHE A 33 -39.03 8.52 -4.84
N ALA A 34 -37.89 8.70 -4.18
CA ALA A 34 -37.29 10.01 -3.95
C ALA A 34 -36.57 10.55 -5.21
N CYS A 35 -35.89 9.67 -5.95
CA CYS A 35 -35.27 10.02 -7.22
C CYS A 35 -35.09 8.80 -8.14
N ALA A 36 -34.92 9.10 -9.43
CA ALA A 36 -34.50 8.18 -10.47
C ALA A 36 -33.08 8.48 -10.93
N ILE A 37 -32.31 7.45 -11.26
CA ILE A 37 -30.97 7.56 -11.81
C ILE A 37 -30.93 6.79 -13.12
N ILE A 38 -30.52 7.44 -14.20
CA ILE A 38 -30.33 6.81 -15.51
C ILE A 38 -28.83 6.49 -15.64
N ALA A 39 -28.50 5.20 -15.58
CA ALA A 39 -27.13 4.69 -15.60
C ALA A 39 -26.61 4.41 -17.02
N GLY A 40 -27.47 4.48 -18.03
CA GLY A 40 -27.12 4.23 -19.42
C GLY A 40 -27.50 5.36 -20.36
N ASP A 41 -27.43 5.05 -21.65
CA ASP A 41 -27.69 6.01 -22.72
C ASP A 41 -29.12 6.55 -22.64
N LEU A 42 -29.26 7.83 -22.28
CA LEU A 42 -30.55 8.51 -22.35
C LEU A 42 -30.96 8.70 -23.83
N PHE A 43 -30.01 9.16 -24.64
CA PHE A 43 -30.15 9.39 -26.07
C PHE A 43 -29.52 8.23 -26.84
N GLY A 44 -30.25 7.71 -27.84
CA GLY A 44 -29.73 6.74 -28.80
C GLY A 44 -28.96 7.39 -29.96
N ASP A 45 -28.66 6.61 -30.99
CA ASP A 45 -28.03 7.10 -32.21
C ASP A 45 -28.96 8.10 -32.93
N SER A 46 -28.42 9.29 -33.22
CA SER A 46 -29.11 10.42 -33.85
C SER A 46 -29.60 10.17 -35.29
N SER A 47 -29.29 9.02 -35.88
CA SER A 47 -29.69 8.65 -37.24
C SER A 47 -31.11 8.06 -37.36
N ALA A 48 -31.82 7.83 -36.25
CA ALA A 48 -33.18 7.27 -36.27
C ALA A 48 -34.24 8.38 -36.23
N GLU A 49 -35.12 8.47 -37.23
CA GLU A 49 -36.19 9.49 -37.33
C GLU A 49 -37.14 9.49 -36.11
N ASP A 50 -37.41 8.32 -35.52
CA ASP A 50 -38.23 8.18 -34.30
C ASP A 50 -37.59 8.87 -33.07
N SER A 51 -36.26 8.97 -33.05
CA SER A 51 -35.52 9.55 -31.91
C SER A 51 -35.65 11.07 -31.85
N THR A 52 -35.80 11.74 -33.00
CA THR A 52 -35.98 13.19 -33.09
C THR A 52 -37.38 13.63 -32.67
N ASP A 53 -38.41 12.85 -32.98
CA ASP A 53 -39.79 13.13 -32.57
C ASP A 53 -39.98 12.98 -31.06
N GLU A 54 -39.44 11.92 -30.47
CA GLU A 54 -39.45 11.72 -29.03
C GLU A 54 -38.67 12.81 -28.29
N LEU A 55 -37.51 13.22 -28.81
CA LEU A 55 -36.71 14.32 -28.26
C LEU A 55 -37.45 15.65 -28.30
N SER A 56 -38.07 15.99 -29.43
CA SER A 56 -38.85 17.23 -29.56
C SER A 56 -40.07 17.24 -28.62
N ALA A 57 -40.67 16.08 -28.36
CA ALA A 57 -41.79 15.94 -27.42
C ALA A 57 -41.32 16.13 -25.97
N LEU A 58 -40.13 15.63 -25.61
CA LEU A 58 -39.53 15.83 -24.30
C LEU A 58 -39.18 17.32 -24.08
N LEU A 59 -38.54 17.97 -25.06
CA LEU A 59 -38.13 19.38 -24.97
C LEU A 59 -39.32 20.34 -24.88
N ARG A 60 -40.45 20.00 -25.53
CA ARG A 60 -41.72 20.74 -25.45
C ARG A 60 -42.52 20.45 -24.17
N GLY A 61 -42.08 19.51 -23.34
CA GLY A 61 -42.76 19.13 -22.10
C GLY A 61 -44.03 18.28 -22.31
N ALA A 62 -44.21 17.69 -23.49
CA ALA A 62 -45.32 16.77 -23.75
C ALA A 62 -45.15 15.41 -23.04
N ILE A 63 -43.94 15.10 -22.58
CA ILE A 63 -43.60 13.94 -21.76
C ILE A 63 -43.29 14.44 -20.35
N GLU A 64 -44.16 14.12 -19.40
CA GLU A 64 -44.00 14.55 -18.01
C GLU A 64 -43.03 13.64 -17.24
N VAL A 65 -42.02 14.26 -16.63
CA VAL A 65 -41.09 13.60 -15.71
C VAL A 65 -41.58 13.84 -14.28
N VAL A 66 -42.22 12.81 -13.70
CA VAL A 66 -42.97 12.93 -12.44
C VAL A 66 -42.07 12.92 -11.19
N LEU A 67 -40.80 12.53 -11.33
CA LEU A 67 -39.85 12.50 -10.22
C LEU A 67 -38.47 13.04 -10.62
N PRO A 68 -37.68 13.59 -9.68
CA PRO A 68 -36.32 14.03 -9.93
C PRO A 68 -35.47 12.91 -10.53
N THR A 69 -35.04 13.09 -11.77
CA THR A 69 -34.34 12.10 -12.58
C THR A 69 -32.97 12.66 -12.95
N TYR A 70 -31.93 11.93 -12.56
CA TYR A 70 -30.55 12.29 -12.82
C TYR A 70 -29.96 11.41 -13.92
N PHE A 71 -29.23 11.99 -14.85
CA PHE A 71 -28.56 11.24 -15.91
C PHE A 71 -27.14 11.75 -16.16
N THR A 72 -26.31 10.91 -16.78
CA THR A 72 -24.94 11.22 -17.20
C THR A 72 -24.75 10.85 -18.67
N VAL A 73 -23.59 11.19 -19.25
CA VAL A 73 -23.26 10.85 -20.64
C VAL A 73 -23.03 9.36 -20.76
N GLY A 74 -23.57 8.76 -21.82
CA GLY A 74 -23.35 7.35 -22.14
C GLY A 74 -22.32 7.15 -23.25
N ARG A 75 -22.54 6.13 -24.07
CA ARG A 75 -21.80 5.87 -25.32
C ARG A 75 -22.11 6.89 -26.40
N TYR A 76 -23.35 7.36 -26.43
CA TYR A 76 -23.77 8.41 -27.36
C TYR A 76 -23.63 9.78 -26.68
N GLY A 77 -23.04 10.73 -27.41
CA GLY A 77 -22.91 12.11 -26.96
C GLY A 77 -24.28 12.79 -26.84
N ILE A 78 -24.32 13.90 -26.11
CA ILE A 78 -25.56 14.66 -25.96
C ILE A 78 -25.86 15.41 -27.29
N PRO A 79 -27.09 15.32 -27.82
CA PRO A 79 -27.47 16.07 -29.02
C PRO A 79 -27.30 17.58 -28.86
N LYS A 80 -26.92 18.28 -29.95
CA LYS A 80 -26.66 19.73 -29.92
C LYS A 80 -27.82 20.56 -29.37
N GLU A 81 -29.06 20.21 -29.74
CA GLU A 81 -30.27 20.86 -29.25
C GLU A 81 -30.43 20.78 -27.72
N VAL A 82 -29.99 19.65 -27.14
CA VAL A 82 -30.01 19.44 -25.69
C VAL A 82 -28.85 20.16 -25.03
N ALA A 83 -27.66 20.15 -25.64
CA ALA A 83 -26.50 20.88 -25.14
C ALA A 83 -26.76 22.40 -25.08
N GLU A 84 -27.39 22.97 -26.10
CA GLU A 84 -27.80 24.39 -26.11
C GLU A 84 -28.80 24.70 -24.99
N LYS A 85 -29.73 23.79 -24.71
CA LYS A 85 -30.69 23.98 -23.62
C LYS A 85 -30.01 23.86 -22.25
N LEU A 86 -29.15 22.86 -22.07
CA LEU A 86 -28.34 22.67 -20.87
C LEU A 86 -27.38 23.83 -20.60
N SER A 87 -26.93 24.55 -21.63
CA SER A 87 -26.10 25.74 -21.48
C SER A 87 -26.87 26.97 -20.96
N LYS A 88 -28.20 26.98 -21.12
CA LYS A 88 -29.09 28.09 -20.74
C LYS A 88 -29.80 27.82 -19.42
N ASP A 89 -30.33 26.61 -19.30
CA ASP A 89 -31.03 26.09 -18.12
C ASP A 89 -30.33 24.78 -17.72
N ASP A 90 -29.88 24.66 -16.47
CA ASP A 90 -29.22 23.43 -15.96
C ASP A 90 -30.14 22.17 -15.97
N GLU A 91 -31.38 22.32 -16.47
CA GLU A 91 -32.41 21.28 -16.63
C GLU A 91 -32.87 21.18 -18.09
N ILE A 92 -33.03 19.94 -18.60
CA ILE A 92 -33.58 19.71 -19.95
C ILE A 92 -35.10 19.94 -19.97
N CYS A 93 -35.76 19.44 -18.94
CA CYS A 93 -37.18 19.60 -18.66
C CYS A 93 -37.37 19.53 -17.14
N PRO A 94 -38.51 19.99 -16.60
CA PRO A 94 -38.75 19.94 -15.15
C PRO A 94 -38.48 18.54 -14.60
N ASN A 95 -37.68 18.46 -13.53
CA ASN A 95 -37.24 17.23 -12.88
C ASN A 95 -36.24 16.34 -13.66
N LEU A 96 -35.61 16.81 -14.73
CA LEU A 96 -34.57 16.07 -15.45
C LEU A 96 -33.23 16.81 -15.42
N PHE A 97 -32.31 16.31 -14.61
CA PHE A 97 -31.04 16.95 -14.25
C PHE A 97 -29.83 16.24 -14.85
N TYR A 98 -28.92 17.01 -15.42
CA TYR A 98 -27.65 16.51 -15.94
C TYR A 98 -26.56 16.55 -14.86
N LEU A 99 -25.94 15.41 -14.58
CA LEU A 99 -24.87 15.31 -13.57
C LEU A 99 -23.47 15.64 -14.10
N GLY A 100 -23.35 15.93 -15.39
CA GLY A 100 -22.07 16.07 -16.06
C GLY A 100 -21.46 14.73 -16.49
N ARG A 101 -20.38 14.84 -17.27
CA ARG A 101 -19.50 13.72 -17.61
C ARG A 101 -18.84 13.12 -16.37
N ARG A 102 -18.38 13.98 -15.46
CA ARG A 102 -17.91 13.62 -14.13
C ARG A 102 -18.54 14.56 -13.11
N GLY A 103 -18.97 14.00 -12.00
CA GLY A 103 -19.62 14.81 -10.95
C GLY A 103 -19.95 14.01 -9.72
N VAL A 104 -19.94 14.70 -8.58
CA VAL A 104 -20.43 14.18 -7.31
C VAL A 104 -21.61 15.05 -6.87
N LEU A 105 -22.81 14.48 -6.86
CA LEU A 105 -24.00 15.13 -6.33
C LEU A 105 -24.28 14.62 -4.92
N THR A 106 -24.53 15.55 -4.00
CA THR A 106 -25.08 15.21 -2.68
C THR A 106 -26.56 15.55 -2.68
N THR A 107 -27.42 14.54 -2.50
CA THR A 107 -28.86 14.77 -2.41
C THR A 107 -29.21 15.44 -1.08
N SER A 108 -30.40 16.04 -0.99
CA SER A 108 -30.93 16.65 0.25
C SER A 108 -30.99 15.68 1.45
N GLU A 109 -30.97 14.39 1.17
CA GLU A 109 -31.02 13.30 2.14
C GLU A 109 -29.62 12.85 2.61
N GLY A 110 -28.56 13.47 2.08
CA GLY A 110 -27.17 13.20 2.45
C GLY A 110 -26.51 12.03 1.71
N ILE A 111 -27.10 11.54 0.60
CA ILE A 111 -26.49 10.48 -0.21
C ILE A 111 -25.58 11.10 -1.27
N ARG A 112 -24.35 10.58 -1.36
CA ARG A 112 -23.40 10.98 -2.39
C ARG A 112 -23.45 10.06 -3.60
N ILE A 113 -23.81 10.63 -4.74
CA ILE A 113 -23.85 9.97 -6.05
C ILE A 113 -22.66 10.46 -6.85
N ALA A 114 -21.71 9.58 -7.13
CA ALA A 114 -20.60 9.83 -8.03
C ALA A 114 -20.92 9.28 -9.42
N THR A 115 -20.60 10.05 -10.45
CA THR A 115 -20.83 9.69 -11.84
C THR A 115 -19.56 9.81 -12.66
N LEU A 116 -19.33 8.81 -13.51
CA LEU A 116 -18.32 8.80 -14.55
C LEU A 116 -18.95 8.28 -15.84
N GLY A 117 -19.44 9.22 -16.64
CA GLY A 117 -20.05 8.97 -17.93
C GLY A 117 -19.03 8.78 -19.05
N GLY A 118 -19.46 8.19 -20.16
CA GLY A 118 -18.65 8.03 -21.36
C GLY A 118 -17.78 6.77 -21.41
N ILE A 119 -17.01 6.68 -22.49
CA ILE A 119 -16.10 5.60 -22.84
C ILE A 119 -14.66 6.08 -22.63
N ASP A 120 -13.83 5.24 -22.02
CA ASP A 120 -12.39 5.45 -21.89
C ASP A 120 -11.74 5.55 -23.28
N GLY A 121 -11.14 6.69 -23.61
CA GLY A 121 -10.51 6.94 -24.91
C GLY A 121 -9.96 8.36 -25.06
N PRO A 122 -9.04 8.59 -26.00
CA PRO A 122 -8.49 9.93 -26.25
C PRO A 122 -9.59 10.87 -26.75
N GLU A 123 -9.62 12.10 -26.23
CA GLU A 123 -10.59 13.10 -26.67
C GLU A 123 -10.38 13.42 -28.17
N PRO A 124 -11.45 13.42 -29.00
CA PRO A 124 -11.34 13.81 -30.39
C PRO A 124 -10.99 15.31 -30.49
N SER A 125 -10.01 15.64 -31.32
CA SER A 125 -9.41 16.98 -31.49
C SER A 125 -10.32 18.05 -32.09
N ASN A 126 -11.64 17.82 -32.18
CA ASN A 126 -12.57 18.70 -32.88
C ASN A 126 -13.20 19.71 -31.92
N ALA A 127 -12.73 20.95 -32.00
CA ALA A 127 -12.98 22.07 -31.10
C ALA A 127 -14.38 22.73 -31.16
N ASP A 128 -15.43 22.03 -31.61
CA ASP A 128 -16.77 22.63 -31.84
C ASP A 128 -17.85 22.20 -30.82
N VAL A 129 -17.56 21.27 -29.90
CA VAL A 129 -18.50 20.84 -28.85
C VAL A 129 -17.81 20.99 -27.50
N GLU A 130 -18.47 21.65 -26.53
CA GLU A 130 -17.90 21.78 -25.19
C GLU A 130 -17.52 20.41 -24.63
N GLU A 131 -16.30 20.28 -24.10
CA GLU A 131 -15.71 19.04 -23.58
C GLU A 131 -16.64 18.29 -22.61
N LYS A 132 -17.52 19.02 -21.91
CA LYS A 132 -18.47 18.53 -20.92
C LYS A 132 -19.57 17.60 -21.46
N TYR A 133 -19.83 17.61 -22.77
CA TYR A 133 -20.93 16.86 -23.39
C TYR A 133 -20.45 15.71 -24.27
N LEU A 134 -19.12 15.51 -24.37
CA LEU A 134 -18.53 14.45 -25.17
C LEU A 134 -18.68 13.07 -24.48
N PRO A 135 -18.88 12.00 -25.26
CA PRO A 135 -19.03 10.63 -24.74
C PRO A 135 -17.70 9.97 -24.38
N TYR A 136 -16.62 10.72 -24.22
CA TYR A 136 -15.29 10.21 -23.87
C TYR A 136 -14.81 10.81 -22.56
N HIS A 137 -14.26 9.97 -21.68
CA HIS A 137 -13.60 10.42 -20.45
C HIS A 137 -12.11 10.07 -20.48
N THR A 138 -11.31 10.95 -19.88
CA THR A 138 -9.86 10.77 -19.75
C THR A 138 -9.48 10.11 -18.43
N GLU A 139 -8.26 9.57 -18.34
CA GLU A 139 -7.73 9.05 -17.06
C GLU A 139 -7.65 10.15 -15.99
N THR A 140 -7.39 11.41 -16.38
CA THR A 140 -7.40 12.57 -15.50
C THR A 140 -8.78 12.85 -14.91
N ASP A 141 -9.85 12.64 -15.68
CA ASP A 141 -11.22 12.77 -15.19
C ASP A 141 -11.51 11.73 -14.11
N ALA A 142 -11.08 10.48 -14.33
CA ALA A 142 -11.21 9.40 -13.35
C ALA A 142 -10.38 9.68 -12.08
N GLN A 143 -9.14 10.15 -12.21
CA GLN A 143 -8.29 10.52 -11.08
C GLN A 143 -8.89 11.64 -10.23
N SER A 144 -9.55 12.62 -10.85
CA SER A 144 -10.22 13.70 -10.11
C SER A 144 -11.36 13.20 -9.21
N LEU A 145 -12.05 12.13 -9.62
CA LEU A 145 -13.08 11.49 -8.81
C LEU A 145 -12.47 10.64 -7.68
N CYS A 146 -11.28 10.08 -7.87
CA CYS A 146 -10.56 9.38 -6.81
C CYS A 146 -10.21 10.31 -5.62
N SER A 147 -10.07 11.62 -5.86
CA SER A 147 -9.87 12.62 -4.80
C SER A 147 -11.13 12.91 -3.98
N ALA A 148 -12.32 12.53 -4.46
CA ALA A 148 -13.54 12.65 -3.67
C ALA A 148 -13.56 11.52 -2.63
N GLU A 149 -13.31 11.84 -1.35
CA GLU A 149 -12.98 10.83 -0.31
C GLU A 149 -13.97 9.65 -0.16
N LYS A 150 -15.26 9.82 -0.46
CA LYS A 150 -16.31 8.77 -0.31
C LYS A 150 -17.52 9.04 -1.22
N ALA A 151 -18.09 7.98 -1.80
CA ALA A 151 -19.40 8.01 -2.47
C ALA A 151 -20.27 6.82 -2.05
N ASP A 152 -21.59 6.97 -2.01
CA ASP A 152 -22.51 5.88 -1.67
C ASP A 152 -22.95 5.09 -2.91
N ILE A 153 -23.18 5.81 -4.00
CA ILE A 153 -23.61 5.25 -5.29
C ILE A 153 -22.61 5.71 -6.34
N LEU A 154 -22.07 4.77 -7.10
CA LEU A 154 -21.23 5.02 -8.28
C LEU A 154 -22.01 4.61 -9.53
N VAL A 155 -22.08 5.49 -10.52
CA VAL A 155 -22.71 5.24 -11.81
C VAL A 155 -21.68 5.39 -12.91
N THR A 156 -21.48 4.33 -13.70
CA THR A 156 -20.50 4.33 -14.79
C THR A 156 -21.09 3.78 -16.08
N SER A 157 -20.69 4.29 -17.24
CA SER A 157 -21.15 3.75 -18.53
C SER A 157 -20.40 2.46 -18.92
N GLN A 158 -19.16 2.29 -18.45
CA GLN A 158 -18.32 1.11 -18.69
C GLN A 158 -18.23 0.19 -17.46
N TRP A 159 -17.88 -1.08 -17.69
CA TRP A 159 -17.61 -2.04 -16.63
C TRP A 159 -16.22 -1.79 -16.03
N PRO A 160 -16.05 -1.97 -14.72
CA PRO A 160 -14.72 -2.03 -14.14
C PRO A 160 -13.99 -3.29 -14.62
N LYS A 161 -12.69 -3.16 -14.90
CA LYS A 161 -11.84 -4.29 -15.30
C LYS A 161 -11.86 -5.39 -14.24
N SER A 162 -11.86 -6.64 -14.70
CA SER A 162 -11.84 -7.85 -13.86
C SER A 162 -13.07 -8.08 -12.99
N ILE A 163 -14.16 -7.32 -13.16
CA ILE A 163 -15.39 -7.46 -12.35
C ILE A 163 -16.06 -8.83 -12.42
N GLU A 164 -15.69 -9.65 -13.39
CA GLU A 164 -16.20 -11.01 -13.56
C GLU A 164 -15.39 -12.04 -12.76
N GLN A 165 -14.16 -11.70 -12.37
CA GLN A 165 -13.22 -12.64 -11.75
C GLN A 165 -13.67 -13.06 -10.35
N GLY A 166 -13.76 -14.37 -10.11
CA GLY A 166 -14.10 -14.90 -8.78
C GLY A 166 -15.57 -14.80 -8.38
N SER A 167 -16.48 -14.57 -9.34
CA SER A 167 -17.92 -14.78 -9.10
C SER A 167 -18.37 -16.15 -9.58
N ASN A 168 -19.36 -16.71 -8.91
CA ASN A 168 -20.05 -17.93 -9.36
C ASN A 168 -21.17 -17.64 -10.37
N VAL A 169 -21.50 -16.36 -10.62
CA VAL A 169 -22.53 -15.96 -11.58
C VAL A 169 -21.94 -16.04 -12.99
N PRO A 170 -22.49 -16.89 -13.88
CA PRO A 170 -21.97 -17.01 -15.24
C PRO A 170 -22.23 -15.73 -16.00
N THR A 171 -21.17 -15.14 -16.57
CA THR A 171 -21.26 -13.90 -17.33
C THR A 171 -21.82 -14.11 -18.75
N GLY A 172 -22.02 -15.36 -19.20
CA GLY A 172 -22.51 -15.67 -20.54
C GLY A 172 -21.51 -15.27 -21.64
N ASP A 173 -22.00 -14.97 -22.85
CA ASP A 173 -21.21 -14.58 -24.04
C ASP A 173 -20.75 -13.11 -24.02
N ILE A 174 -20.69 -12.48 -22.85
CA ILE A 174 -20.29 -11.07 -22.71
C ILE A 174 -18.78 -10.98 -22.95
N THR A 175 -18.39 -10.37 -24.07
CA THR A 175 -17.00 -10.18 -24.52
C THR A 175 -16.52 -8.73 -24.30
N LEU A 176 -17.00 -8.09 -23.24
CA LEU A 176 -16.67 -6.69 -22.96
C LEU A 176 -15.40 -6.58 -22.13
N GLU A 177 -14.38 -5.92 -22.68
CA GLU A 177 -13.20 -5.53 -21.93
C GLU A 177 -13.57 -4.35 -21.01
N GLY A 178 -13.56 -4.59 -19.69
CA GLY A 178 -13.77 -3.53 -18.69
C GLY A 178 -12.60 -2.56 -18.61
N SER A 179 -12.86 -1.30 -18.23
CA SER A 179 -11.85 -0.25 -18.09
C SER A 179 -11.13 -0.32 -16.73
N GLN A 180 -9.81 -0.11 -16.75
CA GLN A 180 -8.98 -0.03 -15.55
C GLN A 180 -9.25 1.26 -14.77
N CYS A 181 -9.52 2.37 -15.46
CA CYS A 181 -9.85 3.66 -14.85
C CYS A 181 -11.08 3.53 -13.95
N VAL A 182 -12.12 2.86 -14.44
CA VAL A 182 -13.35 2.59 -13.68
C VAL A 182 -13.09 1.68 -12.47
N ALA A 183 -12.21 0.68 -12.59
CA ALA A 183 -11.82 -0.17 -11.47
C ALA A 183 -11.12 0.62 -10.36
N ASN A 184 -10.21 1.53 -10.73
CA ASN A 184 -9.48 2.39 -9.80
C ASN A 184 -10.44 3.35 -9.06
N VAL A 185 -11.39 3.96 -9.77
CA VAL A 185 -12.42 4.83 -9.18
C VAL A 185 -13.28 4.08 -8.17
N CYS A 186 -13.70 2.85 -8.49
CA CYS A 186 -14.47 2.02 -7.56
C CYS A 186 -13.66 1.64 -6.31
N LEU A 187 -12.36 1.38 -6.44
CA LEU A 187 -11.45 1.08 -5.32
C LEU A 187 -11.22 2.31 -4.42
N ALA A 188 -11.14 3.50 -5.01
CA ALA A 188 -10.96 4.76 -4.28
C ALA A 188 -12.24 5.14 -3.51
N LEU A 189 -13.39 5.18 -4.19
CA LEU A 189 -14.65 5.66 -3.65
C LEU A 189 -15.35 4.68 -2.69
N LYS A 190 -15.08 3.37 -2.86
CA LYS A 190 -15.67 2.27 -2.08
C LYS A 190 -17.21 2.37 -1.94
N PRO A 191 -17.94 2.47 -3.06
CA PRO A 191 -19.38 2.74 -3.05
C PRO A 191 -20.19 1.54 -2.54
N ARG A 192 -21.36 1.78 -1.97
CA ARG A 192 -22.28 0.70 -1.56
C ARG A 192 -22.93 0.03 -2.77
N TYR A 193 -23.24 0.83 -3.79
CA TYR A 193 -23.78 0.37 -5.06
C TYR A 193 -22.95 0.91 -6.22
N HIS A 194 -22.63 0.04 -7.18
CA HIS A 194 -22.02 0.41 -8.44
C HIS A 194 -22.94 -0.04 -9.57
N PHE A 195 -23.55 0.92 -10.27
CA PHE A 195 -24.42 0.68 -11.42
C PHE A 195 -23.70 0.92 -12.73
N SER A 196 -23.93 0.04 -13.69
CA SER A 196 -23.42 0.16 -15.05
C SER A 196 -24.46 -0.25 -16.09
N SER A 197 -24.22 0.11 -17.36
CA SER A 197 -25.09 -0.16 -18.51
C SER A 197 -24.38 -0.75 -19.74
N ALA A 198 -23.08 -1.05 -19.66
CA ALA A 198 -22.29 -1.44 -20.84
C ALA A 198 -22.75 -2.74 -21.54
N ALA A 199 -23.16 -3.77 -20.80
CA ALA A 199 -23.21 -5.13 -21.36
C ALA A 199 -24.47 -5.53 -22.14
N GLY A 200 -25.36 -4.59 -22.45
CA GLY A 200 -26.59 -4.89 -23.19
C GLY A 200 -27.53 -5.91 -22.52
N THR A 201 -27.16 -6.41 -21.34
CA THR A 201 -27.74 -7.55 -20.63
C THR A 201 -27.72 -7.29 -19.13
N PHE A 202 -28.65 -7.90 -18.40
CA PHE A 202 -28.69 -7.77 -16.95
C PHE A 202 -27.65 -8.68 -16.30
N TYR A 203 -26.78 -8.11 -15.47
CA TYR A 203 -25.80 -8.87 -14.69
C TYR A 203 -25.76 -8.36 -13.26
N GLU A 204 -25.96 -9.25 -12.30
CA GLU A 204 -25.88 -8.94 -10.87
C GLU A 204 -24.90 -9.92 -10.24
N ARG A 205 -23.81 -9.38 -9.71
CA ARG A 205 -22.78 -10.17 -9.04
C ARG A 205 -23.08 -10.27 -7.56
N GLU A 206 -22.61 -11.37 -6.95
CA GLU A 206 -22.40 -11.44 -5.50
C GLU A 206 -21.65 -10.19 -4.99
N PRO A 207 -22.05 -9.59 -3.85
CA PRO A 207 -21.37 -8.44 -3.28
C PRO A 207 -19.89 -8.75 -3.04
N PHE A 208 -19.05 -7.72 -3.11
CA PHE A 208 -17.63 -7.86 -2.74
C PHE A 208 -17.24 -6.84 -1.69
N PHE A 209 -16.31 -7.22 -0.81
CA PHE A 209 -15.79 -6.32 0.20
C PHE A 209 -14.43 -5.73 -0.22
N HIS A 210 -14.23 -4.46 0.10
CA HIS A 210 -12.95 -3.79 -0.06
C HIS A 210 -12.06 -4.12 1.13
N VAL A 211 -10.83 -4.56 0.85
CA VAL A 211 -9.85 -4.81 1.90
C VAL A 211 -9.39 -3.44 2.44
N PRO A 212 -9.60 -3.15 3.73
CA PRO A 212 -9.10 -1.91 4.30
C PRO A 212 -7.57 -1.89 4.30
N VAL A 213 -7.00 -0.71 4.10
CA VAL A 213 -5.54 -0.49 4.07
C VAL A 213 -4.94 -0.61 5.49
N ASP A 214 -5.74 -0.35 6.52
CA ASP A 214 -5.35 -0.44 7.92
C ASP A 214 -6.09 -1.58 8.64
N GLU A 215 -5.36 -2.39 9.42
CA GLU A 215 -5.93 -3.50 10.21
C GLU A 215 -6.85 -3.06 11.37
N TYR A 216 -6.97 -1.75 11.62
CA TYR A 216 -7.76 -1.17 12.72
C TYR A 216 -9.14 -0.68 12.29
N THR A 217 -9.42 -0.55 10.97
CA THR A 217 -10.73 -0.13 10.51
C THR A 217 -11.71 -1.31 10.63
N VAL A 218 -12.60 -1.21 11.61
CA VAL A 218 -13.64 -2.20 11.89
C VAL A 218 -14.72 -2.20 10.80
N GLU A 219 -14.89 -1.07 10.10
CA GLU A 219 -15.89 -0.87 9.05
C GLU A 219 -15.48 -1.54 7.74
N LYS A 220 -16.31 -2.47 7.26
CA LYS A 220 -16.09 -3.13 5.97
C LYS A 220 -16.98 -2.51 4.92
N HIS A 221 -16.37 -1.87 3.93
CA HIS A 221 -17.09 -1.38 2.76
C HIS A 221 -17.44 -2.55 1.85
N ILE A 222 -18.73 -2.70 1.54
CA ILE A 222 -19.24 -3.72 0.65
C ILE A 222 -19.88 -3.03 -0.54
N THR A 223 -19.48 -3.45 -1.74
CA THR A 223 -20.04 -2.95 -3.00
C THR A 223 -20.90 -4.03 -3.64
N ARG A 224 -22.08 -3.62 -4.10
CA ARG A 224 -22.97 -4.41 -4.97
C ARG A 224 -22.85 -3.88 -6.38
N PHE A 225 -22.34 -4.70 -7.29
CA PHE A 225 -22.23 -4.36 -8.70
C PHE A 225 -23.44 -4.88 -9.48
N ILE A 226 -24.11 -4.00 -10.21
CA ILE A 226 -25.31 -4.31 -10.99
C ILE A 226 -25.19 -3.64 -12.35
N ASN A 227 -25.22 -4.45 -13.40
CA ASN A 227 -25.39 -3.99 -14.77
C ASN A 227 -26.85 -4.12 -15.21
N LEU A 228 -27.41 -3.03 -15.72
CA LEU A 228 -28.78 -2.99 -16.24
C LEU A 228 -28.79 -3.18 -17.75
N ALA A 229 -29.79 -3.93 -18.23
CA ALA A 229 -30.05 -4.06 -19.65
C ALA A 229 -30.67 -2.77 -20.23
N PRO A 230 -30.54 -2.51 -21.54
CA PRO A 230 -31.27 -1.44 -22.21
C PRO A 230 -32.79 -1.70 -22.17
N PHE A 231 -33.56 -0.62 -22.19
CA PHE A 231 -34.99 -0.68 -22.37
C PHE A 231 -35.34 -1.32 -23.71
N SER A 232 -36.12 -2.39 -23.65
CA SER A 232 -36.68 -3.04 -24.84
C SER A 232 -38.04 -3.62 -24.48
N THR A 233 -38.98 -3.52 -25.42
CA THR A 233 -40.30 -4.17 -25.33
C THR A 233 -40.22 -5.66 -25.66
N THR A 234 -39.19 -6.09 -26.40
CA THR A 234 -38.99 -7.45 -26.90
C THR A 234 -38.18 -8.32 -25.94
N SER A 235 -37.18 -7.74 -25.26
CA SER A 235 -36.34 -8.47 -24.31
C SER A 235 -36.99 -8.53 -22.91
N LYS A 236 -37.03 -9.72 -22.30
CA LYS A 236 -37.52 -9.92 -20.91
C LYS A 236 -36.47 -9.58 -19.84
N GLN A 237 -35.34 -9.00 -20.23
CA GLN A 237 -34.25 -8.67 -19.32
C GLN A 237 -34.61 -7.49 -18.39
N LYS A 238 -33.98 -7.46 -17.21
CA LYS A 238 -34.21 -6.42 -16.21
C LYS A 238 -33.44 -5.15 -16.59
N TRP A 239 -34.19 -4.10 -16.90
CA TRP A 239 -33.67 -2.76 -17.22
C TRP A 239 -33.99 -1.71 -16.13
N LEU A 240 -34.74 -2.12 -15.09
CA LEU A 240 -35.06 -1.31 -13.91
C LEU A 240 -34.60 -2.03 -12.65
N TYR A 241 -34.04 -1.28 -11.71
CA TYR A 241 -33.71 -1.78 -10.38
C TYR A 241 -34.17 -0.78 -9.32
N ALA A 242 -35.15 -1.19 -8.52
CA ALA A 242 -35.62 -0.43 -7.37
C ALA A 242 -34.93 -0.93 -6.11
N PHE A 243 -34.38 -0.02 -5.32
CA PHE A 243 -33.67 -0.36 -4.10
C PHE A 243 -33.91 0.68 -3.01
N THR A 244 -33.63 0.26 -1.78
CA THR A 244 -33.75 1.10 -0.61
C THR A 244 -32.37 1.29 -0.01
N LEU A 245 -32.00 2.53 0.28
CA LEU A 245 -30.71 2.87 0.86
C LEU A 245 -30.92 3.83 2.03
N ASP A 246 -30.41 3.44 3.19
CA ASP A 246 -30.38 4.28 4.38
C ASP A 246 -29.04 5.05 4.44
N PRO A 247 -29.06 6.40 4.37
CA PRO A 247 -27.86 7.22 4.44
C PRO A 247 -27.12 7.08 5.79
N LYS A 248 -27.82 6.74 6.87
CA LYS A 248 -27.25 6.65 8.22
C LYS A 248 -26.90 5.24 8.65
N SER A 249 -27.07 4.24 7.77
CA SER A 249 -26.82 2.86 8.16
C SER A 249 -25.35 2.65 8.49
N VAL A 250 -25.08 2.08 9.66
CA VAL A 250 -23.73 1.71 10.10
C VAL A 250 -23.16 0.67 9.14
N LEU A 251 -21.88 0.82 8.76
CA LEU A 251 -21.20 -0.15 7.92
C LEU A 251 -21.06 -1.50 8.66
N PRO A 252 -21.23 -2.63 7.97
CA PRO A 252 -21.19 -3.94 8.61
C PRO A 252 -19.79 -4.24 9.15
N THR A 253 -19.74 -4.73 10.39
CA THR A 253 -18.50 -5.17 11.05
C THR A 253 -18.08 -6.59 10.63
N SER A 254 -19.04 -7.43 10.25
CA SER A 254 -18.82 -8.79 9.75
C SER A 254 -19.12 -8.86 8.25
N VAL A 255 -18.41 -9.74 7.54
CA VAL A 255 -18.65 -9.98 6.11
C VAL A 255 -19.88 -10.89 5.99
N PRO A 256 -20.96 -10.47 5.30
CA PRO A 256 -22.14 -11.29 5.07
C PRO A 256 -21.79 -12.56 4.27
N ALA A 257 -22.50 -13.66 4.53
CA ALA A 257 -22.34 -14.89 3.78
C ALA A 257 -22.61 -14.66 2.27
N GLY A 258 -21.76 -15.24 1.41
CA GLY A 258 -21.83 -15.05 -0.05
C GLY A 258 -21.10 -13.80 -0.57
N THR A 259 -20.41 -13.04 0.28
CA THR A 259 -19.57 -11.91 -0.18
C THR A 259 -18.22 -12.41 -0.67
N THR A 260 -17.78 -11.94 -1.84
CA THR A 260 -16.48 -12.27 -2.44
C THR A 260 -15.40 -11.23 -2.09
N ILE A 261 -14.12 -11.57 -2.27
CA ILE A 261 -13.02 -10.59 -2.19
C ILE A 261 -13.13 -9.64 -3.38
N THR A 262 -12.73 -8.37 -3.21
CA THR A 262 -12.71 -7.40 -4.32
C THR A 262 -12.01 -7.98 -5.57
N PRO A 263 -12.70 -8.03 -6.72
CA PRO A 263 -12.14 -8.55 -7.96
C PRO A 263 -11.29 -7.50 -8.71
N LEU A 264 -11.25 -6.28 -8.19
CA LEU A 264 -10.69 -5.10 -8.86
C LEU A 264 -9.20 -4.87 -8.58
N THR A 265 -8.60 -5.60 -7.63
CA THR A 265 -7.17 -5.53 -7.38
C THR A 265 -6.40 -6.16 -8.53
N ALA A 266 -5.46 -5.40 -9.10
CA ALA A 266 -4.62 -5.82 -10.21
C ALA A 266 -4.01 -7.20 -9.91
N THR A 267 -4.25 -8.16 -10.82
CA THR A 267 -3.66 -9.49 -10.76
C THR A 267 -2.13 -9.32 -10.75
N PRO A 268 -1.38 -9.71 -9.69
CA PRO A 268 0.05 -9.92 -9.87
C PRO A 268 0.18 -11.01 -10.93
N GLY A 269 0.95 -10.73 -11.99
CA GLY A 269 0.99 -11.52 -13.22
C GLY A 269 0.95 -13.03 -12.99
N LYS A 270 0.19 -13.73 -13.84
CA LYS A 270 0.04 -15.19 -13.86
C LYS A 270 1.35 -15.86 -13.46
N ARG A 271 1.41 -16.44 -12.24
CA ARG A 271 2.42 -17.46 -11.93
C ARG A 271 2.24 -18.56 -12.97
N GLY A 272 3.32 -18.90 -13.67
CA GLY A 272 3.32 -19.95 -14.69
C GLY A 272 2.75 -21.26 -14.13
N PRO A 273 2.28 -22.16 -15.01
CA PRO A 273 1.70 -23.43 -14.56
C PRO A 273 2.72 -24.18 -13.70
N LEU A 274 2.25 -24.69 -12.57
CA LEU A 274 3.07 -25.48 -11.64
C LEU A 274 3.72 -26.66 -12.40
N PRO A 275 5.01 -26.96 -12.16
CA PRO A 275 5.68 -28.12 -12.75
C PRO A 275 4.90 -29.42 -12.48
N SER A 276 4.87 -30.33 -13.47
CA SER A 276 4.12 -31.58 -13.37
C SER A 276 4.54 -32.44 -12.16
N GLN A 277 3.56 -33.07 -11.52
CA GLN A 277 3.70 -33.86 -10.29
C GLN A 277 4.73 -35.00 -10.35
N LYS A 278 5.21 -35.41 -11.55
CA LYS A 278 6.27 -36.41 -11.69
C LYS A 278 7.66 -35.91 -11.28
N ALA A 279 7.92 -34.60 -11.32
CA ALA A 279 9.20 -34.03 -10.88
C ALA A 279 9.27 -33.83 -9.35
N SER A 280 8.14 -33.87 -8.64
CA SER A 280 8.08 -33.65 -7.18
C SER A 280 8.20 -34.93 -6.35
N TYR A 281 8.27 -36.12 -6.95
CA TYR A 281 8.21 -37.39 -6.21
C TYR A 281 9.57 -37.97 -5.77
N THR A 282 10.69 -37.31 -6.09
CA THR A 282 12.04 -37.87 -5.81
C THR A 282 12.82 -37.15 -4.70
N ARG A 283 12.27 -36.11 -4.04
CA ARG A 283 13.03 -35.33 -3.04
C ARG A 283 12.47 -35.28 -1.62
N PHE A 284 11.38 -35.95 -1.31
CA PHE A 284 10.86 -35.99 0.08
C PHE A 284 10.31 -37.38 0.43
N ARG A 285 11.21 -38.36 0.52
CA ARG A 285 10.98 -39.50 1.41
C ARG A 285 11.86 -39.31 2.65
N GLN A 286 11.50 -38.32 3.46
CA GLN A 286 11.65 -38.43 4.90
C GLN A 286 10.46 -37.74 5.54
N ASP A 287 9.66 -38.60 6.15
CA ASP A 287 8.45 -38.36 6.90
C ASP A 287 8.82 -37.68 8.21
N ASP A 288 8.16 -36.57 8.54
CA ASP A 288 7.89 -36.12 9.90
C ASP A 288 6.68 -35.18 9.83
N GLY A 289 5.55 -35.69 10.34
CA GLY A 289 4.25 -35.02 10.30
C GLY A 289 4.21 -33.71 11.08
N TRP A 290 3.18 -32.89 10.82
CA TRP A 290 2.40 -32.02 11.74
C TRP A 290 1.69 -30.93 10.90
N GLN A 291 0.50 -30.56 11.37
CA GLN A 291 -0.64 -30.06 10.60
C GLN A 291 -0.56 -28.57 10.20
N ARG A 292 -1.22 -28.21 9.09
CA ARG A 292 -1.37 -26.82 8.61
C ARG A 292 -2.25 -26.00 9.57
N PRO A 293 -1.84 -24.79 10.03
CA PRO A 293 -2.64 -23.98 10.94
C PRO A 293 -3.63 -23.04 10.23
N ALA A 294 -4.84 -22.97 10.78
CA ALA A 294 -5.91 -22.01 10.47
C ALA A 294 -5.74 -20.70 11.27
N LYS A 295 -6.37 -19.61 10.75
CA LYS A 295 -6.60 -18.29 11.39
C LYS A 295 -5.38 -17.64 12.08
N ARG A 296 -4.75 -16.66 11.42
CA ARG A 296 -3.80 -15.75 12.10
C ARG A 296 -4.56 -14.78 13.00
N ALA A 297 -4.61 -15.12 14.29
CA ALA A 297 -4.62 -14.11 15.35
C ALA A 297 -3.43 -13.16 15.14
N ARG A 298 -3.52 -11.90 15.60
CA ARG A 298 -2.34 -11.06 15.77
C ARG A 298 -1.31 -11.91 16.51
N ARG A 299 -0.19 -12.22 15.87
CA ARG A 299 0.93 -12.82 16.59
C ARG A 299 1.37 -11.74 17.58
N ASP A 300 1.42 -12.11 18.86
CA ASP A 300 2.14 -11.31 19.85
C ASP A 300 3.57 -11.07 19.35
N VAL A 301 4.22 -10.01 19.84
CA VAL A 301 5.65 -9.75 19.54
C VAL A 301 6.40 -11.07 19.73
N PRO A 302 7.16 -11.55 18.72
CA PRO A 302 7.78 -12.87 18.77
C PRO A 302 8.54 -13.03 20.07
N GLY A 303 8.10 -13.96 20.92
CA GLY A 303 8.79 -14.22 22.18
C GLY A 303 10.23 -14.72 21.94
N PRO A 304 11.02 -14.91 23.00
CA PRO A 304 12.41 -15.34 22.88
C PRO A 304 12.61 -16.64 22.08
N SER A 305 11.60 -17.52 22.03
CA SER A 305 11.64 -18.78 21.25
C SER A 305 11.41 -18.60 19.75
N GLU A 306 10.74 -17.52 19.32
CA GLU A 306 10.45 -17.23 17.91
C GLU A 306 11.32 -16.08 17.35
N CYS A 307 12.10 -15.40 18.20
CA CYS A 307 12.98 -14.30 17.81
C CYS A 307 14.22 -14.79 17.06
N PHE A 308 14.53 -14.20 15.90
CA PHE A 308 15.69 -14.58 15.07
C PHE A 308 17.06 -14.28 15.74
N PHE A 309 17.05 -13.45 16.78
CA PHE A 309 18.25 -12.94 17.44
C PHE A 309 18.42 -13.48 18.88
N CYS A 310 17.49 -14.30 19.37
CA CYS A 310 17.64 -14.88 20.71
C CYS A 310 18.34 -16.23 20.61
N LEU A 311 19.39 -16.45 21.41
CA LEU A 311 20.10 -17.73 21.47
C LEU A 311 19.19 -18.89 21.91
N SER A 312 18.10 -18.60 22.61
CA SER A 312 17.07 -19.57 23.01
C SER A 312 16.25 -20.11 21.84
N ASN A 313 16.32 -19.50 20.65
CA ASN A 313 15.62 -19.99 19.46
C ASN A 313 16.42 -21.09 18.76
N PRO A 314 15.87 -22.32 18.61
CA PRO A 314 16.58 -23.43 17.97
C PRO A 314 16.85 -23.23 16.47
N SER A 315 16.17 -22.27 15.84
CA SER A 315 16.33 -21.94 14.41
C SER A 315 17.35 -20.83 14.14
N ILE A 316 18.06 -20.35 15.16
CA ILE A 316 19.09 -19.32 15.00
C ILE A 316 20.26 -19.84 14.15
N ALA A 317 20.79 -18.98 13.30
CA ALA A 317 21.99 -19.25 12.50
C ALA A 317 23.24 -19.21 13.40
N THR A 318 23.44 -20.26 14.20
CA THR A 318 24.54 -20.37 15.17
C THR A 318 25.92 -20.25 14.52
N HIS A 319 26.06 -20.66 13.25
CA HIS A 319 27.31 -20.56 12.51
C HIS A 319 27.76 -19.13 12.23
N LEU A 320 26.87 -18.13 12.31
CA LEU A 320 27.20 -16.72 12.13
C LEU A 320 27.78 -16.06 13.39
N ILE A 321 27.64 -16.71 14.55
CA ILE A 321 28.07 -16.20 15.85
C ILE A 321 29.60 -16.27 15.95
N THR A 322 30.19 -15.13 16.33
CA THR A 322 31.64 -14.92 16.35
C THR A 322 32.21 -14.92 17.76
N SER A 323 31.57 -14.21 18.69
CA SER A 323 31.97 -14.07 20.09
C SER A 323 30.72 -13.96 20.96
N ILE A 324 30.78 -14.46 22.20
CA ILE A 324 29.68 -14.43 23.17
C ILE A 324 30.26 -13.92 24.49
N GLY A 325 29.74 -12.79 24.97
CA GLY A 325 30.11 -12.17 26.23
C GLY A 325 29.13 -12.49 27.36
N SER A 326 29.10 -11.66 28.39
CA SER A 326 28.23 -11.84 29.56
C SER A 326 26.77 -11.49 29.26
N ASP A 327 26.53 -10.36 28.60
CA ASP A 327 25.22 -9.77 28.35
C ASP A 327 24.94 -9.58 26.85
N CYS A 328 25.96 -9.66 25.99
CA CYS A 328 25.88 -9.45 24.54
C CYS A 328 26.69 -10.47 23.76
N TYR A 329 26.33 -10.70 22.50
CA TYR A 329 27.10 -11.51 21.57
C TYR A 329 27.32 -10.77 20.23
N LEU A 330 28.38 -11.17 19.53
CA LEU A 330 28.74 -10.68 18.20
C LEU A 330 28.39 -11.73 17.13
N THR A 331 27.78 -11.28 16.05
CA THR A 331 27.48 -12.11 14.88
C THR A 331 27.79 -11.36 13.59
N THR A 332 28.19 -12.08 12.55
CA THR A 332 28.22 -11.50 11.20
C THR A 332 26.80 -11.31 10.68
N ALA A 333 26.60 -10.31 9.81
CA ALA A 333 25.31 -10.07 9.18
C ALA A 333 25.03 -11.11 8.09
N LYS A 334 23.83 -11.69 8.11
CA LYS A 334 23.35 -12.48 6.97
C LYS A 334 23.12 -11.56 5.77
N GLY A 335 23.78 -11.84 4.65
CA GLY A 335 23.78 -10.95 3.49
C GLY A 335 24.41 -9.58 3.82
N PRO A 336 25.71 -9.54 4.13
CA PRO A 336 26.41 -8.31 4.49
C PRO A 336 26.33 -7.31 3.33
N LEU A 337 26.26 -6.03 3.69
CA LEU A 337 26.16 -4.95 2.70
C LEU A 337 27.49 -4.82 1.94
N PRO A 338 28.62 -4.50 2.63
CA PRO A 338 29.94 -4.68 2.04
C PRO A 338 30.21 -6.16 1.76
N THR A 339 30.91 -6.44 0.68
CA THR A 339 31.49 -7.75 0.38
C THR A 339 32.92 -7.84 0.90
N ARG A 340 33.48 -9.05 0.91
CA ARG A 340 34.91 -9.27 1.17
C ARG A 340 35.82 -8.41 0.29
N ASP A 341 35.40 -8.12 -0.93
CA ASP A 341 36.19 -7.36 -1.91
C ASP A 341 36.02 -5.84 -1.76
N THR A 342 34.98 -5.37 -1.03
CA THR A 342 34.73 -3.94 -0.81
C THR A 342 35.88 -3.31 -0.02
N PHE A 343 36.39 -4.02 0.98
CA PHE A 343 37.55 -3.63 1.77
C PHE A 343 38.60 -4.73 1.69
N SER A 344 39.35 -4.76 0.60
CA SER A 344 40.35 -5.80 0.32
C SER A 344 41.40 -5.97 1.42
N THR A 345 41.64 -4.94 2.23
CA THR A 345 42.56 -4.97 3.38
C THR A 345 42.04 -5.76 4.58
N LEU A 346 40.72 -5.86 4.77
CA LEU A 346 40.13 -6.58 5.90
C LEU A 346 40.08 -8.09 5.65
N GLY A 347 39.83 -8.50 4.41
CA GLY A 347 39.71 -9.92 4.04
C GLY A 347 38.40 -10.58 4.51
N PHE A 348 37.44 -9.78 5.00
CA PHE A 348 36.08 -10.20 5.37
C PHE A 348 35.10 -9.02 5.14
N PRO A 349 33.78 -9.26 5.04
CA PRO A 349 32.78 -8.23 4.73
C PRO A 349 32.75 -7.03 5.71
N GLY A 350 32.94 -7.28 7.00
CA GLY A 350 33.00 -6.25 8.04
C GLY A 350 31.65 -5.73 8.56
N HIS A 351 30.52 -6.23 8.05
CA HIS A 351 29.20 -5.92 8.60
C HIS A 351 28.89 -6.85 9.79
N ILE A 352 28.97 -6.31 11.01
CA ILE A 352 28.83 -7.05 12.27
C ILE A 352 27.62 -6.54 13.04
N LEU A 353 26.93 -7.42 13.75
CA LEU A 353 25.87 -7.08 14.69
C LEU A 353 26.33 -7.37 16.12
N ILE A 354 26.07 -6.42 17.01
CA ILE A 354 26.21 -6.55 18.46
C ILE A 354 24.80 -6.66 19.02
N ILE A 355 24.50 -7.78 19.68
CA ILE A 355 23.13 -8.12 20.06
C ILE A 355 23.12 -8.48 21.55
N PRO A 356 22.36 -7.75 22.39
CA PRO A 356 22.11 -8.15 23.77
C PRO A 356 21.47 -9.53 23.86
N LEU A 357 21.73 -10.26 24.94
CA LEU A 357 21.11 -11.56 25.22
C LEU A 357 19.68 -11.39 25.74
N ILE A 358 19.40 -10.28 26.42
CA ILE A 358 18.08 -9.94 26.94
C ILE A 358 17.15 -9.57 25.78
N HIS A 359 16.04 -10.31 25.64
CA HIS A 359 15.00 -10.01 24.67
C HIS A 359 14.27 -8.71 25.02
N ALA A 360 14.81 -7.58 24.54
CA ALA A 360 14.23 -6.25 24.73
C ALA A 360 14.21 -5.47 23.41
N ALA A 361 13.13 -4.74 23.16
CA ALA A 361 12.99 -3.90 21.95
C ALA A 361 13.80 -2.59 22.03
N SER A 362 14.13 -2.16 23.25
CA SER A 362 15.04 -1.05 23.53
C SER A 362 15.74 -1.28 24.87
N LEU A 363 16.90 -0.64 25.08
CA LEU A 363 17.58 -0.69 26.39
C LEU A 363 16.74 -0.02 27.49
N ALA A 364 15.90 0.95 27.15
CA ALA A 364 15.02 1.64 28.10
C ALA A 364 13.93 0.74 28.70
N VAL A 365 13.55 -0.33 28.00
CA VAL A 365 12.53 -1.31 28.44
C VAL A 365 13.09 -2.33 29.44
N ILE A 366 14.42 -2.44 29.58
CA ILE A 366 15.03 -3.35 30.56
C ILE A 366 14.73 -2.83 31.96
N ASP A 367 13.89 -3.52 32.73
CA ASP A 367 13.42 -3.06 34.05
C ASP A 367 14.56 -2.86 35.06
N ASP A 368 15.55 -3.76 35.05
CA ASP A 368 16.70 -3.70 35.95
C ASP A 368 17.76 -2.70 35.49
N ALA A 369 18.00 -1.68 36.32
CA ALA A 369 18.94 -0.60 36.00
C ALA A 369 20.40 -1.08 35.94
N ASP A 370 20.77 -2.03 36.80
CA ASP A 370 22.12 -2.58 36.84
C ASP A 370 22.39 -3.40 35.58
N SER A 371 21.49 -4.33 35.23
CA SER A 371 21.56 -5.10 33.97
C SER A 371 21.56 -4.20 32.73
N ARG A 372 20.76 -3.12 32.73
CA ARG A 372 20.75 -2.15 31.62
C ARG A 372 22.11 -1.47 31.46
N SER A 373 22.71 -1.04 32.56
CA SER A 373 24.02 -0.38 32.55
C SER A 373 25.15 -1.35 32.18
N ALA A 374 25.09 -2.60 32.64
CA ALA A 374 26.03 -3.66 32.30
C ALA A 374 25.96 -3.99 30.80
N THR A 375 24.75 -4.23 30.28
CA THR A 375 24.51 -4.47 28.85
C THR A 375 25.07 -3.33 28.00
N TYR A 376 24.75 -2.08 28.33
CA TYR A 376 25.26 -0.93 27.57
C TYR A 376 26.79 -0.83 27.62
N THR A 377 27.38 -1.05 28.80
CA THR A 377 28.84 -1.02 28.99
C THR A 377 29.51 -2.10 28.13
N GLU A 378 28.94 -3.30 28.09
CA GLU A 378 29.49 -4.39 27.29
C GLU A 378 29.35 -4.13 25.77
N VAL A 379 28.21 -3.60 25.31
CA VAL A 379 28.06 -3.19 23.91
C VAL A 379 29.13 -2.17 23.52
N GLN A 380 29.36 -1.16 24.35
CA GLN A 380 30.41 -0.15 24.11
C GLN A 380 31.82 -0.75 24.15
N LYS A 381 32.05 -1.75 25.00
CA LYS A 381 33.33 -2.49 25.06
C LYS A 381 33.57 -3.26 23.76
N TYR A 382 32.55 -3.94 23.22
CA TYR A 382 32.65 -4.58 21.90
C TYR A 382 32.94 -3.58 20.79
N ARG A 383 32.25 -2.44 20.75
CA ARG A 383 32.53 -1.38 19.76
C ARG A 383 33.96 -0.87 19.83
N SER A 384 34.45 -0.59 21.04
CA SER A 384 35.83 -0.12 21.27
C SER A 384 36.86 -1.17 20.84
N SER A 385 36.55 -2.45 21.03
CA SER A 385 37.38 -3.58 20.59
C SER A 385 37.39 -3.71 19.07
N LEU A 386 36.24 -3.53 18.41
CA LEU A 386 36.14 -3.48 16.94
C LEU A 386 36.91 -2.29 16.34
N HIS A 387 36.85 -1.11 16.95
CA HIS A 387 37.67 0.04 16.52
C HIS A 387 39.16 -0.26 16.64
N SER A 388 39.57 -0.89 17.74
CA SER A 388 40.97 -1.29 17.97
C SER A 388 41.45 -2.31 16.92
N MET A 389 40.58 -3.26 16.56
CA MET A 389 40.85 -4.22 15.49
C MET A 389 41.04 -3.52 14.14
N LEU A 390 40.15 -2.58 13.77
CA LEU A 390 40.28 -1.82 12.53
C LEU A 390 41.58 -1.02 12.49
N GLN A 391 41.97 -0.41 13.60
CA GLN A 391 43.21 0.36 13.70
C GLN A 391 44.45 -0.50 13.50
N GLU A 392 44.55 -1.68 14.14
CA GLU A 392 45.71 -2.59 13.98
C GLU A 392 45.77 -3.19 12.56
N LYS A 393 44.62 -3.59 12.00
CA LYS A 393 44.58 -4.27 10.69
C LYS A 393 44.82 -3.34 9.51
N VAL A 394 44.29 -2.12 9.57
CA VAL A 394 44.22 -1.24 8.40
C VAL A 394 44.94 0.11 8.61
N GLY A 395 45.57 0.30 9.78
CA GLY A 395 46.46 1.44 10.03
C GLY A 395 45.77 2.81 9.92
N GLY A 396 44.47 2.88 10.22
CA GLY A 396 43.70 4.13 10.19
C GLY A 396 43.10 4.51 8.82
N ALA A 397 43.22 3.68 7.78
CA ALA A 397 42.56 3.97 6.50
C ALA A 397 41.04 3.75 6.52
N LEU A 398 40.53 3.03 7.53
CA LEU A 398 39.10 2.81 7.77
C LEU A 398 38.68 3.41 9.12
N GLY A 399 37.54 4.10 9.12
CA GLY A 399 36.75 4.35 10.30
C GLY A 399 35.56 3.40 10.39
N ALA A 400 34.58 3.74 11.22
CA ALA A 400 33.41 2.91 11.42
C ALA A 400 32.13 3.73 11.64
N VAL A 401 31.01 3.16 11.23
CA VAL A 401 29.67 3.65 11.52
C VAL A 401 28.95 2.56 12.31
N THR A 402 28.44 2.92 13.49
CA THR A 402 27.55 2.04 14.27
C THR A 402 26.18 2.69 14.36
N TRP A 403 25.09 1.93 14.25
CA TRP A 403 23.75 2.48 14.51
C TRP A 403 22.85 1.50 15.25
N GLU A 404 21.86 2.06 15.92
CA GLU A 404 20.79 1.34 16.60
C GLU A 404 19.42 1.92 16.24
N VAL A 405 18.40 1.06 16.29
CA VAL A 405 16.99 1.46 16.20
C VAL A 405 16.33 1.09 17.52
N SER A 406 16.15 2.07 18.39
CA SER A 406 15.47 1.90 19.67
C SER A 406 13.98 2.23 19.49
N ARG A 407 13.13 1.19 19.54
CA ARG A 407 11.68 1.37 19.33
C ARG A 407 10.87 0.44 20.20
N GLY A 408 9.85 0.95 20.90
CA GLY A 408 8.97 0.14 21.74
C GLY A 408 8.18 -0.95 20.97
N ARG A 409 7.94 -0.74 19.66
CA ARG A 409 7.33 -1.74 18.76
C ARG A 409 8.33 -2.69 18.10
N GLY A 410 9.62 -2.58 18.44
CA GLY A 410 10.65 -3.50 17.97
C GLY A 410 10.48 -4.91 18.55
N VAL A 411 11.29 -5.85 18.06
CA VAL A 411 11.32 -7.23 18.58
C VAL A 411 12.57 -7.43 19.44
N HIS A 412 13.74 -7.06 18.92
CA HIS A 412 14.99 -7.16 19.64
C HIS A 412 15.95 -6.04 19.20
N ILE A 413 16.50 -5.31 20.16
CA ILE A 413 17.51 -4.30 19.90
C ILE A 413 18.80 -4.97 19.40
N HIS A 414 19.42 -4.37 18.40
CA HIS A 414 20.70 -4.80 17.88
C HIS A 414 21.43 -3.58 17.33
N TRP A 415 22.74 -3.58 17.47
CA TRP A 415 23.60 -2.51 16.99
C TRP A 415 24.35 -3.03 15.78
N GLN A 416 24.21 -2.35 14.66
CA GLN A 416 24.90 -2.73 13.43
C GLN A 416 26.18 -1.91 13.32
N PHE A 417 27.29 -2.59 13.13
CA PHE A 417 28.62 -2.02 12.97
C PHE A 417 29.10 -2.25 11.54
N MET A 418 29.61 -1.19 10.91
CA MET A 418 30.11 -1.25 9.54
C MET A 418 31.36 -0.38 9.36
N PRO A 419 32.45 -0.92 8.81
CA PRO A 419 33.61 -0.12 8.44
C PRO A 419 33.30 0.78 7.24
N VAL A 420 33.98 1.91 7.18
CA VAL A 420 33.89 2.89 6.09
C VAL A 420 35.25 3.53 5.89
N GLN A 421 35.55 4.03 4.69
CA GLN A 421 36.80 4.77 4.44
C GLN A 421 36.89 6.00 5.35
N SER A 422 38.04 6.21 5.99
CA SER A 422 38.24 7.34 6.91
C SER A 422 38.11 8.69 6.20
N ASP A 423 38.48 8.78 4.91
CA ASP A 423 38.29 9.98 4.07
C ASP A 423 36.83 10.46 4.04
N LEU A 424 35.88 9.53 3.88
CA LEU A 424 34.44 9.86 3.83
C LEU A 424 33.95 10.46 5.15
N ILE A 425 34.52 10.02 6.28
CA ILE A 425 34.18 10.55 7.60
C ILE A 425 34.83 11.92 7.81
N HIS A 426 36.13 12.07 7.52
CA HIS A 426 36.84 13.34 7.69
C HIS A 426 36.26 14.45 6.81
N ARG A 427 35.75 14.11 5.62
CA ARG A 427 35.03 15.05 4.74
C ARG A 427 33.59 15.34 5.17
N GLY A 428 33.09 14.70 6.22
CA GLY A 428 31.73 14.87 6.73
C GLY A 428 30.64 14.27 5.82
N LEU A 429 31.01 13.43 4.85
CA LEU A 429 30.06 12.86 3.89
C LEU A 429 29.10 11.87 4.55
N VAL A 430 29.57 11.09 5.53
CA VAL A 430 28.71 10.18 6.30
C VAL A 430 27.62 10.97 7.03
N GLU A 431 27.99 12.02 7.74
CA GLU A 431 27.04 12.88 8.45
C GLU A 431 26.05 13.54 7.48
N ALA A 432 26.55 14.08 6.36
CA ALA A 432 25.72 14.68 5.34
C ALA A 432 24.74 13.67 4.73
N ALA A 433 25.17 12.44 4.46
CA ALA A 433 24.32 11.39 3.91
C ALA A 433 23.14 11.05 4.84
N PHE A 434 23.38 10.93 6.14
CA PHE A 434 22.30 10.71 7.11
C PHE A 434 21.31 11.87 7.18
N LYS A 435 21.80 13.12 7.09
CA LYS A 435 20.95 14.32 7.10
C LYS A 435 20.11 14.45 5.82
N VAL A 436 20.76 14.33 4.66
CA VAL A 436 20.12 14.45 3.34
C VAL A 436 19.10 13.34 3.12
N GLU A 437 19.44 12.10 3.48
CA GLU A 437 18.50 10.99 3.31
C GLU A 437 17.32 11.08 4.29
N ALA A 438 17.55 11.58 5.52
CA ALA A 438 16.46 11.90 6.43
C ALA A 438 15.53 12.98 5.84
N GLU A 439 16.08 14.04 5.24
CA GLU A 439 15.28 15.07 4.56
C GLU A 439 14.51 14.53 3.35
N ASN A 440 15.14 13.69 2.52
CA ASN A 440 14.51 13.06 1.36
C ASN A 440 13.31 12.18 1.74
N LEU A 441 13.37 11.52 2.90
CA LEU A 441 12.31 10.67 3.42
C LEU A 441 11.32 11.43 4.33
N GLU A 442 11.45 12.76 4.42
CA GLU A 442 10.64 13.65 5.26
C GLU A 442 10.68 13.27 6.76
N TYR A 443 11.84 12.77 7.22
CA TYR A 443 12.07 12.41 8.62
C TYR A 443 12.32 13.67 9.47
N PRO A 444 12.16 13.58 10.82
CA PRO A 444 12.56 14.66 11.72
C PRO A 444 14.02 15.10 11.53
N LYS A 445 14.37 16.28 12.02
CA LYS A 445 15.74 16.77 11.91
C LYS A 445 16.69 15.89 12.73
N VAL A 446 17.79 15.49 12.10
CA VAL A 446 18.89 14.76 12.75
C VAL A 446 19.70 15.75 13.60
N GLU A 447 19.81 15.47 14.90
CA GLU A 447 20.49 16.33 15.86
C GLU A 447 21.83 15.73 16.29
N LYS A 448 22.86 16.58 16.42
CA LYS A 448 24.11 16.20 17.09
C LYS A 448 23.88 16.26 18.60
N ARG A 449 24.05 15.12 19.28
CA ARG A 449 23.91 15.03 20.74
C ARG A 449 25.13 14.32 21.34
N ALA A 450 25.45 14.62 22.59
CA ALA A 450 26.45 13.88 23.34
C ALA A 450 25.94 12.46 23.63
N THR A 451 26.85 11.48 23.66
CA THR A 451 26.52 10.07 23.91
C THR A 451 26.04 9.88 25.36
N ASN A 452 24.72 9.94 25.58
CA ASN A 452 24.11 9.68 26.87
C ASN A 452 23.21 8.43 26.83
N ASN A 453 23.07 7.77 27.98
CA ASN A 453 22.28 6.54 28.13
C ASN A 453 20.77 6.81 28.16
N ASP A 454 20.36 8.00 28.62
CA ASP A 454 18.95 8.39 28.75
C ASP A 454 18.53 9.28 27.59
N GLU A 455 18.09 8.65 26.49
CA GLU A 455 17.29 9.33 25.49
C GLU A 455 15.81 9.01 25.73
N PRO A 456 14.96 10.02 25.94
CA PRO A 456 13.54 9.79 26.18
C PRO A 456 12.81 9.43 24.88
N GLY A 457 12.14 8.27 24.87
CA GLY A 457 11.26 7.83 23.78
C GLY A 457 11.93 6.93 22.74
N ASP A 458 11.27 6.75 21.60
CA ASP A 458 11.80 6.01 20.46
C ASP A 458 12.80 6.88 19.67
N TYR A 459 13.92 6.31 19.24
CA TYR A 459 14.93 7.04 18.48
C TYR A 459 15.75 6.13 17.56
N PHE A 460 16.29 6.73 16.51
CA PHE A 460 17.38 6.16 15.72
C PHE A 460 18.67 6.90 16.08
N ARG A 461 19.73 6.16 16.40
CA ARG A 461 21.02 6.73 16.79
C ARG A 461 22.12 6.15 15.93
N VAL A 462 23.01 7.01 15.47
CA VAL A 462 24.21 6.63 14.73
C VAL A 462 25.44 7.27 15.36
N TRP A 463 26.48 6.47 15.50
CA TRP A 463 27.81 6.86 15.92
C TRP A 463 28.76 6.73 14.75
N ILE A 464 29.53 7.78 14.52
CA ILE A 464 30.51 7.86 13.43
C ILE A 464 31.87 8.01 14.10
N TRP A 465 32.71 7.00 13.96
CA TRP A 465 34.05 6.96 14.54
C TRP A 465 35.11 7.10 13.45
N ALA A 466 36.04 8.04 13.63
CA ALA A 466 37.23 8.18 12.80
C ALA A 466 38.51 7.98 13.62
N PRO A 467 39.52 7.28 13.07
CA PRO A 467 40.83 7.23 13.69
C PRO A 467 41.48 8.63 13.66
N LYS A 468 42.18 9.02 14.73
CA LYS A 468 43.01 10.24 14.70
C LYS A 468 44.19 9.99 13.76
N GLN A 469 44.43 10.91 12.82
CA GLN A 469 45.72 10.94 12.12
C GLN A 469 46.80 11.26 13.16
N LEU A 470 47.84 10.43 13.23
CA LEU A 470 48.99 10.64 14.09
C LEU A 470 49.67 11.96 13.70
N SER A 471 49.34 13.06 14.38
CA SER A 471 50.26 14.18 14.56
C SER A 471 51.05 13.89 15.83
N ASP A 472 52.38 14.00 15.74
CA ASP A 472 53.31 13.77 16.83
C ASP A 472 52.91 14.57 18.08
N GLU A 473 52.94 13.90 19.23
CA GLU A 473 52.61 14.42 20.57
C GLU A 473 51.12 14.43 20.97
N GLU A 474 50.53 13.26 21.26
CA GLU A 474 49.56 13.13 22.36
C GLU A 474 49.34 11.66 22.76
N THR A 475 49.03 11.45 24.04
CA THR A 475 49.01 10.16 24.75
C THR A 475 48.11 9.08 24.13
N VAL A 476 48.61 7.84 24.15
CA VAL A 476 48.08 6.56 23.60
C VAL A 476 46.64 6.18 24.03
N THR A 477 45.98 6.96 24.88
CA THR A 477 44.70 6.61 25.51
C THR A 477 43.47 7.00 24.70
N ASP A 478 43.56 7.89 23.72
CA ASP A 478 42.39 8.39 22.97
C ASP A 478 42.47 8.04 21.47
N ARG A 479 41.95 6.85 21.11
CA ARG A 479 42.20 6.16 19.82
C ARG A 479 41.42 6.71 18.61
N GLY A 480 40.54 7.70 18.78
CA GLY A 480 39.79 8.28 17.66
C GLY A 480 38.75 9.31 18.10
N VAL A 481 38.13 10.01 17.14
CA VAL A 481 37.06 10.98 17.38
C VAL A 481 35.72 10.33 17.03
N GLU A 482 34.75 10.41 17.94
CA GLU A 482 33.39 9.91 17.74
C GLU A 482 32.39 11.07 17.64
N THR A 483 31.50 11.01 16.64
CA THR A 483 30.38 11.93 16.48
C THR A 483 29.07 11.15 16.55
N THR A 484 28.15 11.60 17.40
CA THR A 484 26.84 10.96 17.59
C THR A 484 25.73 11.81 17.00
N LEU A 485 24.89 11.19 16.19
CA LEU A 485 23.68 11.78 15.62
C LEU A 485 22.46 11.01 16.14
N VAL A 486 21.44 11.75 16.55
CA VAL A 486 20.18 11.22 17.06
C VAL A 486 19.03 11.76 16.22
N LEU A 487 18.18 10.85 15.77
CA LEU A 487 16.93 11.14 15.10
C LEU A 487 15.79 10.70 16.03
N PRO A 488 15.05 11.64 16.66
CA PRO A 488 13.91 11.30 17.50
C PRO A 488 12.80 10.70 16.64
N LEU A 489 12.26 9.55 17.05
CA LEU A 489 11.17 8.87 16.38
C LEU A 489 9.87 9.12 17.16
N SER A 490 8.84 9.62 16.46
CA SER A 490 7.52 9.77 17.07
C SER A 490 6.63 8.56 16.77
N ASP A 491 5.73 8.22 17.69
CA ASP A 491 4.78 7.11 17.54
C ASP A 491 3.89 7.20 16.28
N LYS A 492 3.70 8.42 15.77
CA LYS A 492 2.85 8.71 14.61
C LYS A 492 3.55 8.41 13.28
N PHE A 493 4.88 8.24 13.28
CA PHE A 493 5.68 8.11 12.08
C PHE A 493 6.05 6.65 11.76
N ARG A 494 5.98 6.28 10.46
CA ARG A 494 6.46 4.99 9.97
C ARG A 494 7.93 5.08 9.62
N PHE A 495 8.79 4.78 10.60
CA PHE A 495 10.23 4.67 10.40
C PHE A 495 10.61 3.32 9.76
N ASP A 496 11.46 3.36 8.75
CA ASP A 496 12.05 2.16 8.15
C ASP A 496 13.24 1.67 8.99
N VAL A 497 13.14 0.47 9.56
CA VAL A 497 14.23 -0.17 10.31
C VAL A 497 15.48 -0.43 9.46
N GLN A 498 15.36 -0.41 8.13
CA GLN A 498 16.49 -0.52 7.20
C GLN A 498 17.13 0.83 6.85
N PHE A 499 16.69 1.95 7.45
CA PHE A 499 17.19 3.29 7.15
C PHE A 499 18.72 3.38 7.22
N GLY A 500 19.34 2.92 8.33
CA GLY A 500 20.80 2.93 8.48
C GLY A 500 21.52 2.17 7.37
N ARG A 501 21.02 0.99 7.00
CA ARG A 501 21.57 0.17 5.90
C ARG A 501 21.39 0.87 4.55
N THR A 502 20.26 1.51 4.31
CA THR A 502 19.94 2.21 3.05
C THR A 502 20.85 3.42 2.85
N VAL A 503 21.08 4.22 3.90
CA VAL A 503 22.02 5.35 3.84
C VAL A 503 23.43 4.88 3.50
N MET A 504 23.91 3.83 4.19
CA MET A 504 25.25 3.27 3.94
C MET A 504 25.36 2.64 2.55
N ALA A 505 24.29 2.02 2.04
CA ALA A 505 24.27 1.45 0.69
C ALA A 505 24.42 2.53 -0.38
N LYS A 506 23.69 3.64 -0.25
CA LYS A 506 23.82 4.80 -1.13
C LYS A 506 25.22 5.41 -1.06
N LEU A 507 25.77 5.58 0.15
CA LEU A 507 27.08 6.16 0.35
C LEU A 507 28.21 5.31 -0.28
N LEU A 508 28.09 3.99 -0.23
CA LEU A 508 29.07 3.04 -0.76
C LEU A 508 28.81 2.65 -2.23
N GLY A 509 27.73 3.12 -2.85
CA GLY A 509 27.34 2.73 -4.20
C GLY A 509 26.88 1.27 -4.33
N LEU A 510 26.30 0.71 -3.26
CA LEU A 510 25.87 -0.69 -3.14
C LEU A 510 24.34 -0.82 -3.04
N GLU A 511 23.60 -0.02 -3.81
CA GLU A 511 22.13 0.08 -3.76
C GLU A 511 21.43 -1.25 -4.08
N ASP A 512 21.99 -2.06 -4.98
CA ASP A 512 21.47 -3.39 -5.34
C ASP A 512 21.46 -4.38 -4.17
N ARG A 513 22.19 -4.07 -3.08
CA ARG A 513 22.35 -4.94 -1.89
C ARG A 513 21.60 -4.42 -0.67
N VAL A 514 20.72 -3.43 -0.81
CA VAL A 514 19.93 -2.88 0.31
C VAL A 514 19.10 -3.98 0.98
N ASN A 515 18.40 -4.80 0.20
CA ASN A 515 17.66 -5.95 0.72
C ASN A 515 18.60 -7.14 0.96
N TRP A 516 18.84 -7.47 2.24
CA TRP A 516 19.75 -8.56 2.62
C TRP A 516 19.34 -9.94 2.08
N ARG A 517 18.06 -10.15 1.75
CA ARG A 517 17.58 -11.41 1.18
C ARG A 517 18.07 -11.67 -0.23
N ASP A 518 18.33 -10.59 -0.97
CA ASP A 518 18.80 -10.65 -2.35
C ASP A 518 20.33 -10.81 -2.40
N ALA A 519 21.01 -10.54 -1.29
CA ALA A 519 22.43 -10.79 -1.08
C ALA A 519 22.70 -12.12 -0.34
N SER A 520 21.96 -13.17 -0.65
CA SER A 520 22.14 -14.47 0.03
C SER A 520 23.48 -15.13 -0.34
N GLN A 521 24.21 -15.56 0.68
CA GLN A 521 25.45 -16.33 0.57
C GLN A 521 25.18 -17.79 0.94
N SER A 522 26.02 -18.71 0.45
CA SER A 522 26.02 -20.09 0.90
C SER A 522 26.51 -20.22 2.34
N GLN A 523 26.12 -21.27 3.05
CA GLN A 523 26.56 -21.51 4.43
C GLN A 523 28.10 -21.67 4.52
N GLU A 524 28.72 -22.21 3.48
CA GLU A 524 30.17 -22.37 3.37
C GLU A 524 30.88 -21.01 3.29
N GLU A 525 30.37 -20.09 2.46
CA GLU A 525 30.88 -18.72 2.35
C GLU A 525 30.67 -17.96 3.67
N GLU A 526 29.50 -18.07 4.29
CA GLU A 526 29.19 -17.46 5.58
C GLU A 526 30.15 -17.95 6.68
N THR A 527 30.46 -19.25 6.69
CA THR A 527 31.38 -19.85 7.68
C THR A 527 32.83 -19.40 7.41
N ALA A 528 33.24 -19.31 6.14
CA ALA A 528 34.56 -18.77 5.79
C ALA A 528 34.72 -17.30 6.21
N ASP A 529 33.69 -16.47 6.03
CA ASP A 529 33.67 -15.08 6.46
C ASP A 529 33.74 -14.96 8.00
N VAL A 530 33.03 -15.83 8.72
CA VAL A 530 33.07 -15.93 10.19
C VAL A 530 34.44 -16.35 10.69
N ASP A 531 35.06 -17.36 10.09
CA ASP A 531 36.39 -17.82 10.49
C ASP A 531 37.48 -16.77 10.22
N ALA A 532 37.36 -16.05 9.11
CA ALA A 532 38.24 -14.92 8.79
C ALA A 532 38.09 -13.80 9.83
N PHE A 533 36.86 -13.46 10.20
CA PHE A 533 36.59 -12.47 11.25
C PHE A 533 37.11 -12.92 12.62
N LYS A 534 36.84 -14.17 13.04
CA LYS A 534 37.33 -14.71 14.33
C LYS A 534 38.85 -14.60 14.46
N LYS A 535 39.59 -14.99 13.42
CA LYS A 535 41.06 -14.85 13.37
C LYS A 535 41.52 -13.40 13.44
N ALA A 536 40.74 -12.47 12.89
CA ALA A 536 41.06 -11.05 12.95
C ALA A 536 40.75 -10.44 14.33
N PHE A 537 39.69 -10.90 14.97
CA PHE A 537 39.17 -10.36 16.23
C PHE A 537 39.76 -11.03 17.48
N GLU A 538 40.36 -12.22 17.38
CA GLU A 538 40.87 -13.03 18.50
C GLU A 538 41.66 -12.25 19.56
N LYS A 539 42.58 -11.36 19.14
CA LYS A 539 43.39 -10.55 20.07
C LYS A 539 42.60 -9.47 20.83
N PHE A 540 41.46 -9.06 20.28
CA PHE A 540 40.62 -7.98 20.79
C PHE A 540 39.38 -8.53 21.50
N ASP A 541 39.15 -9.83 21.41
CA ASP A 541 38.01 -10.48 22.00
C ASP A 541 38.22 -10.65 23.51
N PHE A 542 37.62 -9.76 24.28
CA PHE A 542 37.67 -9.80 25.73
C PHE A 542 36.86 -10.97 26.32
N SER A 543 36.01 -11.65 25.54
CA SER A 543 35.25 -12.79 26.03
C SER A 543 36.08 -14.07 26.09
N LEU A 544 37.26 -14.10 25.45
CA LEU A 544 38.17 -15.24 25.44
C LEU A 544 39.16 -15.24 26.60
N THR A 545 39.35 -14.09 27.26
CA THR A 545 40.13 -14.01 28.49
C THR A 545 39.24 -14.47 29.64
N ASP A 546 39.47 -15.71 30.11
CA ASP A 546 38.83 -16.26 31.30
C ASP A 546 38.87 -15.26 32.47
N ASN A 547 37.73 -15.10 33.15
CA ASN A 547 37.67 -14.56 34.51
C ASN A 547 38.40 -15.48 35.49
#